data_AF-A0A2P6TLC9-F1
#
_entry.id   AF-A0A2P6TLC9-F1
#
_cell.length_a   1.000
_cell.length_b   1.000
_cell.length_c   1.000
_cell.angle_alpha   90.00
_cell.angle_beta   90.00
_cell.angle_gamma   90.00
#
_symmetry.space_group_name_H-M   'P 1'
#
loop_
_entity.id
_entity.type
_entity.pdbx_description
1 polymer ?
#
loop_
_entity_poly.entity_id
_entity_poly.type
_entity_poly.pdbx_seq_one_letter_code
_entity_poly.pdbx_strand_id
1 'polypeptide(L)'
;MKALSLLALMLLAGAACAWRQEHEDKPHPPPILPREVLRCIKNRDCLGEGWRPVCAGNKALNTTGAFPNWCYMHCANKQEGVHWEKLFSYRASRYCIKNWTRDPATCSVCPVFEHKPDGRPEH
;
A
#
# COMPACT_ATOMS: atom_id res chain seq x y z
N MET A 1 20.37 58.54 40.92
CA MET A 1 18.99 58.31 40.42
C MET A 1 19.07 57.18 39.41
N LYS A 2 18.75 55.96 39.84
CA LYS A 2 18.85 54.71 39.07
C LYS A 2 17.44 54.12 38.93
N ALA A 3 17.25 53.41 37.83
CA ALA A 3 16.08 52.58 37.47
C ALA A 3 14.87 53.36 36.95
N LEU A 4 14.72 53.37 35.62
CA LEU A 4 13.46 53.35 34.86
C LEU A 4 13.80 53.28 33.37
N SER A 5 14.37 52.17 32.93
CA SER A 5 14.53 51.88 31.48
C SER A 5 14.59 50.37 31.22
N LEU A 6 13.62 49.65 31.78
CA LEU A 6 13.45 48.20 31.60
C LEU A 6 12.10 47.86 30.95
N LEU A 7 11.70 48.62 29.94
CA LEU A 7 10.48 48.35 29.15
C LEU A 7 10.71 48.56 27.64
N ALA A 8 11.87 48.13 27.13
CA ALA A 8 12.21 48.21 25.71
C ALA A 8 12.70 46.86 25.14
N LEU A 9 12.16 45.75 25.65
CA LEU A 9 12.61 44.39 25.32
C LEU A 9 11.46 43.40 25.07
N MET A 10 10.30 43.88 24.62
CA MET A 10 9.11 43.06 24.38
C MET A 10 8.40 43.38 23.04
N LEU A 11 9.13 43.64 21.95
CA LEU A 11 8.51 43.89 20.63
C LEU A 11 9.30 43.33 19.42
N LEU A 12 10.07 42.24 19.59
CA LEU A 12 10.79 41.58 18.49
C LEU A 12 10.54 40.06 18.43
N ALA A 13 9.27 39.65 18.50
CA ALA A 13 8.86 38.26 18.28
C ALA A 13 7.66 38.13 17.33
N GLY A 14 7.60 38.99 16.31
CA GLY A 14 6.64 38.91 15.21
C GLY A 14 7.25 38.30 13.94
N ALA A 15 8.07 37.26 14.08
CA ALA A 15 8.67 36.56 12.96
C ALA A 15 7.77 35.39 12.56
N ALA A 16 7.09 35.56 11.43
CA ALA A 16 6.82 34.57 10.40
C ALA A 16 6.86 33.08 10.85
N CYS A 17 5.70 32.54 11.17
CA CYS A 17 5.34 31.16 10.84
C CYS A 17 3.83 31.14 10.62
N ALA A 18 3.42 31.45 9.39
CA ALA A 18 2.15 30.98 8.87
C ALA A 18 2.21 29.45 8.92
N TRP A 19 1.55 28.85 9.92
CA TRP A 19 1.41 27.41 10.02
C TRP A 19 0.54 26.94 8.86
N ARG A 20 1.25 26.51 7.83
CA ARG A 20 0.76 25.74 6.70
C ARG A 20 -0.06 24.58 7.26
N GLN A 21 -1.35 24.56 6.92
CA GLN A 21 -2.11 23.32 6.86
C GLN A 21 -1.43 22.44 5.81
N GLU A 22 -0.51 21.60 6.25
CA GLU A 22 -0.14 20.41 5.50
C GLU A 22 -0.78 19.26 6.28
N HIS A 23 -1.84 18.71 5.70
CA HIS A 23 -2.40 17.43 6.11
C HIS A 23 -1.22 16.49 6.37
N GLU A 24 -0.97 16.14 7.64
CA GLU A 24 -0.23 14.92 7.96
C GLU A 24 -1.09 13.77 7.43
N ASP A 25 -0.88 13.44 6.17
CA ASP A 25 -1.17 12.13 5.63
C ASP A 25 -0.20 11.18 6.34
N LYS A 26 -0.59 10.77 7.55
CA LYS A 26 0.16 9.78 8.33
C LYS A 26 0.43 8.62 7.37
N PRO A 27 1.67 8.13 7.24
CA PRO A 27 1.94 6.90 6.51
C PRO A 27 0.98 5.85 7.06
N HIS A 28 0.00 5.46 6.26
CA HIS A 28 -0.97 4.46 6.67
C HIS A 28 -0.13 3.22 7.00
N PRO A 29 -0.22 2.66 8.22
CA PRO A 29 0.51 1.43 8.52
C PRO A 29 0.14 0.41 7.44
N PRO A 30 1.11 -0.37 6.92
CA PRO A 30 0.80 -1.36 5.90
C PRO A 30 -0.37 -2.20 6.41
N PRO A 31 -1.34 -2.56 5.55
CA PRO A 31 -2.49 -3.36 5.95
C PRO A 31 -1.99 -4.54 6.77
N ILE A 32 -2.31 -4.54 8.06
CA ILE A 32 -1.79 -5.52 8.99
C ILE A 32 -2.47 -6.83 8.61
N LEU A 33 -1.79 -7.64 7.81
CA LEU A 33 -2.26 -8.97 7.47
C LEU A 33 -2.46 -9.76 8.78
N PRO A 34 -3.54 -10.54 8.90
CA PRO A 34 -3.75 -11.38 10.08
C PRO A 34 -2.55 -12.30 10.35
N ARG A 35 -2.34 -12.66 11.62
CA ARG A 35 -1.15 -13.43 12.05
C ARG A 35 -1.06 -14.79 11.35
N GLU A 36 -2.18 -15.42 11.08
CA GLU A 36 -2.30 -16.69 10.37
C GLU A 36 -1.88 -16.58 8.91
N VAL A 37 -2.22 -15.47 8.24
CA VAL A 37 -1.79 -15.17 6.87
C VAL A 37 -0.28 -14.97 6.84
N LEU A 38 0.26 -14.13 7.75
CA LEU A 38 1.70 -13.89 7.86
C LEU A 38 2.48 -15.19 8.16
N ARG A 39 1.96 -16.02 9.06
CA ARG A 39 2.55 -17.32 9.39
C ARG A 39 2.56 -18.25 8.18
N CYS A 40 1.46 -18.31 7.42
CA CYS A 40 1.38 -19.11 6.20
C CYS A 40 2.42 -18.66 5.16
N ILE A 41 2.50 -17.34 4.91
CA ILE A 41 3.46 -16.75 3.95
C ILE A 41 4.89 -17.09 4.33
N LYS A 42 5.24 -16.93 5.62
CA LYS A 42 6.58 -17.22 6.13
C LYS A 42 6.92 -18.70 6.08
N ASN A 43 6.01 -19.57 6.55
CA ASN A 43 6.27 -21.01 6.62
C ASN A 43 6.42 -21.66 5.24
N ARG A 44 5.75 -21.10 4.22
CA ARG A 44 5.83 -21.57 2.84
C ARG A 44 6.90 -20.85 2.02
N ASP A 45 7.60 -19.87 2.60
CA ASP A 45 8.50 -18.97 1.89
C ASP A 45 7.90 -18.43 0.58
N CYS A 46 6.64 -17.95 0.64
CA CYS A 46 5.94 -17.55 -0.58
C CYS A 46 6.67 -16.44 -1.34
N LEU A 47 7.45 -15.57 -0.67
CA LEU A 47 8.22 -14.52 -1.36
C LEU A 47 9.49 -15.07 -2.04
N GLY A 48 10.03 -16.20 -1.59
CA GLY A 48 11.14 -16.91 -2.22
C GLY A 48 10.76 -17.66 -3.51
N GLU A 49 9.49 -18.03 -3.69
CA GLU A 49 8.99 -18.67 -4.93
C GLU A 49 9.06 -17.76 -6.17
N GLY A 50 9.38 -16.48 -5.98
CA GLY A 50 9.51 -15.48 -7.02
C GLY A 50 8.22 -14.74 -7.33
N TRP A 51 8.36 -13.75 -8.20
CA TRP A 51 7.30 -12.80 -8.53
C TRP A 51 6.55 -13.27 -9.75
N ARG A 52 5.40 -13.93 -9.54
CA ARG A 52 4.47 -14.40 -10.58
C ARG A 52 3.07 -13.83 -10.30
N PRO A 53 2.88 -12.51 -10.51
CA PRO A 53 1.71 -11.81 -10.02
C PRO A 53 0.40 -12.39 -10.51
N VAL A 54 -0.59 -12.36 -9.63
CA VAL A 54 -1.96 -12.79 -9.92
C VAL A 54 -2.92 -11.67 -9.56
N CYS A 55 -3.83 -11.36 -10.48
CA CYS A 55 -5.05 -10.63 -10.15
C CYS A 55 -6.11 -11.65 -9.70
N ALA A 56 -6.82 -11.34 -8.64
CA ALA A 56 -7.86 -12.19 -8.08
C ALA A 56 -9.09 -11.36 -7.70
N GLY A 57 -10.24 -12.01 -7.74
CA GLY A 57 -11.51 -11.45 -7.30
C GLY A 57 -11.93 -12.07 -5.96
N ASN A 58 -12.56 -11.27 -5.12
CA ASN A 58 -13.28 -11.75 -3.95
C ASN A 58 -14.77 -11.46 -4.14
N LYS A 59 -15.53 -12.52 -4.46
CA LYS A 59 -16.97 -12.42 -4.73
C LYS A 59 -17.77 -11.97 -3.50
N ALA A 60 -17.37 -12.40 -2.30
CA ALA A 60 -18.05 -12.06 -1.07
C ALA A 60 -17.97 -10.56 -0.75
N LEU A 61 -16.84 -9.93 -1.09
CA LEU A 61 -16.62 -8.50 -0.87
C LEU A 61 -16.90 -7.65 -2.11
N ASN A 62 -17.20 -8.28 -3.26
CA ASN A 62 -17.30 -7.63 -4.56
C ASN A 62 -16.07 -6.74 -4.89
N THR A 63 -14.87 -7.26 -4.60
CA THR A 63 -13.60 -6.53 -4.82
C THR A 63 -12.61 -7.33 -5.64
N THR A 64 -11.61 -6.64 -6.19
CA THR A 64 -10.44 -7.24 -6.84
C THR A 64 -9.17 -6.82 -6.12
N GLY A 65 -8.17 -7.69 -6.13
CA GLY A 65 -6.86 -7.44 -5.55
C GLY A 65 -5.77 -8.22 -6.28
N ALA A 66 -4.56 -7.67 -6.27
CA ALA A 66 -3.39 -8.32 -6.84
C ALA A 66 -2.46 -8.86 -5.76
N PHE A 67 -1.81 -9.98 -6.07
CA PHE A 67 -0.89 -10.67 -5.17
C PHE A 67 0.46 -10.94 -5.85
N PRO A 68 1.57 -10.96 -5.08
CA PRO A 68 2.91 -11.25 -5.59
C PRO A 68 3.01 -12.55 -6.39
N ASN A 69 2.27 -13.56 -5.94
CA ASN A 69 2.16 -14.87 -6.57
C ASN A 69 0.97 -15.67 -6.00
N TRP A 70 0.78 -16.88 -6.54
CA TRP A 70 -0.29 -17.79 -6.14
C TRP A 70 -0.16 -18.28 -4.69
N CYS A 71 1.06 -18.56 -4.21
CA CYS A 71 1.29 -18.96 -2.81
C CYS A 71 0.79 -17.90 -1.85
N TYR A 72 1.11 -16.63 -2.12
CA TYR A 72 0.67 -15.51 -1.32
C TYR A 72 -0.86 -15.36 -1.32
N MET A 73 -1.51 -15.41 -2.48
CA MET A 73 -2.97 -15.38 -2.60
C MET A 73 -3.63 -16.53 -1.82
N HIS A 74 -3.07 -17.74 -1.92
CA HIS A 74 -3.58 -18.89 -1.19
C HIS A 74 -3.46 -18.71 0.33
N CYS A 75 -2.37 -18.11 0.81
CA CYS A 75 -2.23 -17.77 2.23
C CYS A 75 -3.17 -16.63 2.65
N ALA A 76 -3.49 -15.68 1.78
CA ALA A 76 -4.47 -14.62 2.05
C ALA A 76 -5.87 -15.19 2.34
N ASN A 77 -6.25 -16.32 1.72
CA ASN A 77 -7.50 -17.04 2.01
C ASN A 77 -7.54 -17.71 3.39
N LYS A 78 -6.49 -17.60 4.21
CA LYS A 78 -6.55 -18.00 5.63
C LYS A 78 -7.21 -16.94 6.51
N GLN A 79 -7.36 -15.71 6.01
CA GLN A 79 -8.14 -14.68 6.69
C GLN A 79 -9.62 -15.04 6.66
N GLU A 80 -10.26 -14.97 7.82
CA GLU A 80 -11.69 -15.22 7.96
C GLU A 80 -12.52 -14.22 7.13
N GLY A 81 -13.59 -14.70 6.49
CA GLY A 81 -14.46 -13.89 5.65
C GLY A 81 -13.87 -13.47 4.30
N VAL A 82 -12.67 -13.96 3.95
CA VAL A 82 -11.99 -13.63 2.70
C VAL A 82 -11.85 -14.88 1.83
N HIS A 83 -12.20 -14.74 0.54
CA HIS A 83 -12.02 -15.79 -0.46
C HIS A 83 -11.62 -15.18 -1.81
N TRP A 84 -10.33 -15.23 -2.10
CA TRP A 84 -9.72 -14.81 -3.35
C TRP A 84 -9.68 -15.96 -4.35
N GLU A 85 -10.24 -15.72 -5.53
CA GLU A 85 -10.16 -16.60 -6.69
C GLU A 85 -9.33 -15.93 -7.79
N LYS A 86 -8.32 -16.64 -8.30
CA LYS A 86 -7.48 -16.14 -9.39
C LYS A 86 -8.34 -15.83 -10.62
N LEU A 87 -8.18 -14.61 -11.15
CA LEU A 87 -8.78 -14.20 -12.42
C LEU A 87 -7.78 -14.39 -13.56
N PHE A 88 -6.59 -13.81 -13.45
CA PHE A 88 -5.52 -13.92 -14.44
C PHE A 88 -4.14 -13.69 -13.83
N SER A 89 -3.09 -14.08 -14.54
CA SER A 89 -1.70 -13.75 -14.22
C SER A 89 -1.22 -12.59 -15.10
N TYR A 90 -0.33 -11.76 -14.59
CA TYR A 90 0.19 -10.61 -15.32
C TYR A 90 1.65 -10.33 -14.97
N ARG A 91 2.29 -9.45 -15.73
CA ARG A 91 3.64 -8.95 -15.42
C ARG A 91 3.53 -7.70 -14.55
N ALA A 92 4.07 -7.76 -13.34
CA ALA A 92 4.17 -6.57 -12.50
C ALA A 92 5.30 -5.66 -12.97
N SER A 93 5.15 -4.37 -12.68
CA SER A 93 6.21 -3.39 -12.89
C SER A 93 7.45 -3.73 -12.04
N ARG A 94 8.63 -3.28 -12.49
CA ARG A 94 9.87 -3.37 -11.70
C ARG A 94 9.73 -2.70 -10.34
N TYR A 95 8.91 -1.65 -10.25
CA TYR A 95 8.58 -0.98 -9.00
C TYR A 95 7.89 -1.96 -8.03
N CYS A 96 6.83 -2.64 -8.47
CA CYS A 96 6.08 -3.51 -7.58
C CYS A 96 6.82 -4.78 -7.17
N ILE A 97 7.64 -5.34 -8.05
CA ILE A 97 8.54 -6.45 -7.69
C ILE A 97 9.47 -6.08 -6.51
N LYS A 98 9.89 -4.81 -6.41
CA LYS A 98 10.79 -4.33 -5.35
C LYS A 98 10.07 -3.82 -4.11
N ASN A 99 8.85 -3.30 -4.27
CA ASN A 99 8.17 -2.53 -3.24
C ASN A 99 6.87 -3.15 -2.75
N TRP A 100 6.45 -4.33 -3.22
CA TRP A 100 5.14 -4.89 -2.85
C TRP A 100 4.86 -4.91 -1.34
N THR A 101 5.85 -5.27 -0.53
CA THR A 101 5.72 -5.32 0.94
C THR A 101 5.78 -3.96 1.62
N ARG A 102 6.36 -2.95 0.95
CA ARG A 102 6.53 -1.58 1.46
C ARG A 102 5.39 -0.66 1.00
N ASP A 103 4.88 -0.90 -0.20
CA ASP A 103 3.76 -0.21 -0.81
C ASP A 103 2.74 -1.21 -1.39
N PRO A 104 2.05 -1.96 -0.51
CA PRO A 104 1.00 -2.86 -0.93
C PRO A 104 -0.22 -2.10 -1.46
N ALA A 105 -0.43 -0.84 -1.07
CA ALA A 105 -1.56 -0.03 -1.50
C ALA A 105 -1.52 0.22 -3.02
N THR A 106 -0.35 0.54 -3.57
CA THR A 106 -0.17 0.65 -5.02
C THR A 106 -0.09 -0.71 -5.69
N CYS A 107 0.66 -1.65 -5.11
CA CYS A 107 1.02 -2.88 -5.82
C CYS A 107 -0.01 -4.00 -5.75
N SER A 108 -0.94 -3.96 -4.80
CA SER A 108 -2.00 -4.97 -4.66
C SER A 108 -3.29 -4.60 -5.39
N VAL A 109 -3.22 -3.72 -6.38
CA VAL A 109 -4.32 -3.36 -7.27
C VAL A 109 -4.19 -4.13 -8.57
N CYS A 110 -5.29 -4.74 -9.03
CA CYS A 110 -5.30 -5.41 -10.33
C CYS A 110 -5.04 -4.39 -11.46
N PRO A 111 -4.22 -4.74 -12.46
CA PRO A 111 -4.05 -3.88 -13.62
C PRO A 111 -5.39 -3.75 -14.35
N VAL A 112 -5.72 -2.53 -14.74
CA VAL A 112 -6.83 -2.27 -15.66
C VAL A 112 -6.29 -2.53 -17.06
N PHE A 113 -6.74 -3.60 -17.70
CA PHE A 113 -6.48 -3.77 -19.13
C PHE A 113 -7.51 -2.95 -19.88
N GLU A 114 -7.12 -1.75 -20.32
CA GLU A 114 -7.89 -1.08 -21.36
C GLU A 114 -7.96 -2.02 -22.55
N HIS A 115 -9.17 -2.44 -22.91
CA HIS A 115 -9.37 -3.13 -24.16
C HIS A 115 -9.11 -2.10 -25.25
N LYS A 116 -8.06 -2.32 -26.05
CA LYS A 116 -8.02 -1.66 -27.34
C LYS A 116 -9.34 -1.95 -28.07
N PRO A 117 -9.88 -1.01 -28.86
CA PRO A 117 -11.13 -1.22 -29.60
C PRO A 117 -11.10 -2.41 -30.57
N ASP A 118 -9.93 -3.05 -30.77
CA ASP A 118 -9.74 -4.28 -31.54
C ASP A 118 -9.70 -5.57 -30.69
N GLY A 119 -9.93 -5.50 -29.37
CA GLY A 119 -10.08 -6.67 -28.50
C GLY A 119 -8.79 -7.43 -28.17
N ARG A 120 -7.60 -6.87 -28.45
CA ARG A 120 -6.32 -7.50 -28.08
C ARG A 120 -5.76 -6.99 -26.74
N PRO A 121 -5.28 -7.88 -25.87
CA PRO A 121 -4.56 -7.47 -24.66
C PRO A 121 -3.20 -6.86 -25.04
N GLU A 122 -2.83 -5.74 -24.42
CA GLU A 122 -1.47 -5.18 -24.53
C GLU A 122 -0.50 -5.94 -23.61
N HIS A 123 0.70 -6.22 -24.13
CA HIS A 123 1.76 -7.04 -23.50
C HIS A 123 2.88 -6.21 -22.88
#